data_AF-A0A0K1RCQ9-F1
#
_entry.id   AF-A0A0K1RCQ9-F1
#
_cell.length_a   1.000
_cell.length_b   1.000
_cell.length_c   1.000
_cell.angle_alpha   90.00
_cell.angle_beta   90.00
_cell.angle_gamma   90.00
#
_symmetry.space_group_name_H-M   'P 1'
#
loop_
_entity.id
_entity.type
_entity.pdbx_description
1 polymer ?
#
loop_
_entity_poly.entity_id
_entity_poly.type
_entity_poly.pdbx_seq_one_letter_code
_entity_poly.pdbx_strand_id
1 'polypeptide(L)'
;MTASTRTGIVCAALILPLALAACGADSTGQPEQRSSTEAIFTSVGAAPEAAPETPTVTEVITTTSTQAPPETSTPPDDTCADLPKDPRKQYETGTAPGRMPAADGSDYNFWIDNIENHYDPCAPLSWIVFDGQLGDVNGPAGTAGSITDGVAFYSYGKPQIDMHIFGRVDSIQLVEDKVLEFTWSERTRSTAEGFTAQYTVRIQTQSGGIAATEGNVAEFYQRWSDRSGFYMLGTYD
;
A
#
# COMPACT_ATOMS: atom_id res chain seq x y z
N MET A 1 -35.80 36.45 -43.67
CA MET A 1 -35.08 36.76 -44.92
C MET A 1 -34.38 38.10 -44.75
N THR A 2 -33.08 38.07 -44.48
CA THR A 2 -32.17 39.20 -44.70
C THR A 2 -30.80 38.57 -44.89
N ALA A 3 -30.29 38.70 -46.11
CA ALA A 3 -29.00 38.21 -46.55
C ALA A 3 -27.93 39.27 -46.31
N SER A 4 -26.67 38.83 -46.48
CA SER A 4 -25.52 39.56 -47.01
C SER A 4 -24.40 39.81 -45.98
N THR A 5 -23.09 39.63 -46.22
CA THR A 5 -22.25 38.99 -47.26
C THR A 5 -20.79 39.14 -46.76
N ARG A 6 -19.96 38.08 -46.90
CA ARG A 6 -18.46 38.02 -47.05
C ARG A 6 -17.56 38.87 -46.10
N THR A 7 -16.41 38.38 -45.65
CA THR A 7 -15.22 38.10 -46.49
C THR A 7 -14.16 37.45 -45.60
N GLY A 8 -13.47 36.43 -46.13
CA GLY A 8 -12.39 35.73 -45.45
C GLY A 8 -11.05 36.46 -45.48
N ILE A 9 -10.12 36.02 -44.62
CA ILE A 9 -8.68 36.23 -44.77
C ILE A 9 -7.98 34.90 -44.49
N VAL A 10 -7.06 34.60 -45.39
CA VAL A 10 -6.20 33.41 -45.53
C VAL A 10 -4.81 33.73 -44.97
N CYS A 11 -4.10 32.69 -44.54
CA CYS A 11 -2.64 32.55 -44.34
C CYS A 11 -1.99 33.20 -43.11
N ALA A 12 -1.36 32.35 -42.26
CA ALA A 12 0.07 32.06 -42.40
C ALA A 12 0.48 30.89 -41.50
N ALA A 13 0.95 29.79 -42.11
CA ALA A 13 1.64 28.71 -41.42
C ALA A 13 3.10 29.11 -41.21
N LEU A 14 3.55 29.17 -39.94
CA LEU A 14 4.95 29.35 -39.58
C LEU A 14 5.60 27.98 -39.39
N ILE A 15 6.53 27.66 -40.30
CA ILE A 15 7.40 26.49 -40.25
C ILE A 15 8.58 26.83 -39.32
N LEU A 16 8.74 26.09 -38.23
CA LEU A 16 9.93 26.10 -37.38
C LEU A 16 10.94 25.05 -37.88
N PRO A 17 12.24 25.39 -38.04
CA PRO A 17 13.27 24.41 -38.32
C PRO A 17 13.74 23.71 -37.03
N LEU A 18 13.71 22.38 -37.01
CA LEU A 18 14.47 21.57 -36.04
C LEU A 18 15.95 21.57 -36.45
N ALA A 19 16.81 22.08 -35.59
CA ALA A 19 18.25 21.88 -35.68
C ALA A 19 18.61 20.53 -35.03
N LEU A 20 19.04 19.54 -35.83
CA LEU A 20 19.80 18.39 -35.33
C LEU A 20 21.26 18.82 -35.18
N ALA A 21 21.75 18.88 -33.94
CA ALA A 21 23.17 18.85 -33.65
C ALA A 21 23.52 17.43 -33.18
N ALA A 22 23.96 16.60 -34.11
CA ALA A 22 24.69 15.38 -33.83
C ALA A 22 26.19 15.71 -33.81
N CYS A 23 26.86 15.47 -32.69
CA CYS A 23 28.30 15.31 -32.64
C CYS A 23 28.60 14.19 -31.65
N GLY A 24 28.94 13.02 -32.22
CA GLY A 24 29.69 12.01 -31.51
C GLY A 24 31.14 12.44 -31.37
N ALA A 25 31.81 11.87 -30.38
CA ALA A 25 33.25 11.70 -30.40
C ALA A 25 33.56 10.35 -29.75
N ASP A 26 34.03 9.44 -30.59
CA ASP A 26 34.76 8.24 -30.21
C ASP A 26 35.95 8.58 -29.32
N SER A 27 36.19 7.76 -28.30
CA SER A 27 37.55 7.51 -27.82
C SER A 27 37.66 6.07 -27.36
N THR A 28 38.31 5.33 -28.24
CA THR A 28 39.01 4.07 -28.05
C THR A 28 39.87 4.08 -26.78
N GLY A 29 39.83 2.98 -26.03
CA GLY A 29 40.71 2.79 -24.87
C GLY A 29 40.42 1.53 -24.08
N GLN A 30 40.54 0.36 -24.71
CA GLN A 30 40.74 -0.89 -23.98
C GLN A 30 42.24 -1.07 -23.74
N PRO A 31 42.61 -1.52 -22.53
CA PRO A 31 43.50 -2.66 -22.46
C PRO A 31 42.89 -3.78 -21.64
N GLU A 32 43.10 -5.00 -22.12
CA GLU A 32 42.92 -6.22 -21.36
C GLU A 32 43.82 -6.22 -20.13
N GLN A 33 43.33 -6.75 -19.01
CA GLN A 33 44.22 -7.42 -18.06
C GLN A 33 43.50 -8.58 -17.37
N ARG A 34 43.80 -9.79 -17.85
CA ARG A 34 43.69 -11.02 -17.05
C ARG A 34 44.66 -10.91 -15.87
N SER A 35 44.22 -11.30 -14.67
CA SER A 35 45.11 -12.02 -13.75
C SER A 35 44.29 -12.80 -12.72
N SER A 36 44.32 -14.12 -12.86
CA SER A 36 44.01 -15.06 -11.78
C SER A 36 45.20 -15.13 -10.83
N THR A 37 44.97 -15.13 -9.52
CA THR A 37 45.90 -15.73 -8.54
C THR A 37 45.12 -16.15 -7.29
N GLU A 38 45.03 -17.47 -7.10
CA GLU A 38 44.81 -18.15 -5.82
C GLU A 38 46.10 -18.14 -4.97
N ALA A 39 45.93 -18.06 -3.65
CA ALA A 39 46.75 -18.66 -2.57
C ALA A 39 46.10 -18.21 -1.24
N ILE A 40 45.47 -19.03 -0.39
CA ILE A 40 45.97 -20.13 0.47
C ILE A 40 47.26 -19.76 1.23
N PHE A 41 47.21 -19.77 2.57
CA PHE A 41 48.14 -20.39 3.56
C PHE A 41 47.73 -19.92 4.99
N THR A 42 47.14 -20.76 5.87
CA THR A 42 47.78 -21.74 6.82
C THR A 42 48.21 -21.04 8.14
N SER A 43 47.55 -21.23 9.30
CA SER A 43 47.44 -22.37 10.25
C SER A 43 48.45 -22.31 11.43
N VAL A 44 48.08 -23.03 12.50
CA VAL A 44 48.81 -23.47 13.72
C VAL A 44 48.76 -22.49 14.90
N GLY A 45 48.41 -22.87 16.13
CA GLY A 45 48.12 -24.16 16.81
C GLY A 45 47.87 -23.82 18.30
N ALA A 46 47.67 -24.69 19.29
CA ALA A 46 47.45 -26.13 19.42
C ALA A 46 46.94 -26.34 20.88
N ALA A 47 46.13 -27.36 21.12
CA ALA A 47 45.80 -27.93 22.45
C ALA A 47 47.03 -28.68 23.03
N PRO A 48 47.08 -29.23 24.29
CA PRO A 48 46.14 -30.22 24.89
C PRO A 48 45.90 -30.07 26.44
N GLU A 49 44.72 -30.40 26.99
CA GLU A 49 44.24 -31.68 27.59
C GLU A 49 44.49 -31.86 29.10
N ALA A 50 43.40 -32.05 29.87
CA ALA A 50 43.21 -33.13 30.86
C ALA A 50 41.85 -33.02 31.59
N ALA A 51 41.03 -34.07 31.48
CA ALA A 51 39.86 -34.41 32.33
C ALA A 51 40.34 -35.08 33.66
N PRO A 52 39.52 -35.60 34.61
CA PRO A 52 38.06 -35.90 34.64
C PRO A 52 37.36 -35.36 35.93
N GLU A 53 36.04 -35.46 36.14
CA GLU A 53 35.29 -36.61 36.68
C GLU A 53 33.76 -36.39 36.57
N THR A 54 33.03 -37.51 36.46
CA THR A 54 31.56 -37.66 36.40
C THR A 54 30.94 -37.57 37.80
N PRO A 55 29.65 -37.22 37.95
CA PRO A 55 28.67 -38.31 38.01
C PRO A 55 27.34 -38.06 37.30
N THR A 56 26.77 -39.20 36.92
CA THR A 56 25.43 -39.52 36.42
C THR A 56 24.28 -38.71 37.04
N VAL A 57 23.43 -38.11 36.19
CA VAL A 57 22.02 -37.84 36.51
C VAL A 57 21.17 -38.25 35.32
N THR A 58 20.37 -39.30 35.53
CA THR A 58 19.25 -39.68 34.69
C THR A 58 18.13 -38.66 34.93
N GLU A 59 17.85 -37.78 33.97
CA GLU A 59 16.61 -37.02 33.97
C GLU A 59 15.78 -37.33 32.71
N VAL A 60 14.59 -37.84 33.00
CA VAL A 60 13.49 -38.10 32.08
C VAL A 60 12.96 -36.73 31.63
N ILE A 61 13.22 -36.33 30.39
CA ILE A 61 12.48 -35.19 29.82
C ILE A 61 11.13 -35.70 29.35
N THR A 62 10.17 -35.62 30.26
CA THR A 62 8.74 -35.68 29.99
C THR A 62 8.39 -34.57 28.99
N THR A 63 7.76 -34.93 27.87
CA THR A 63 7.07 -34.00 26.98
C THR A 63 5.90 -33.36 27.71
N THR A 64 6.15 -32.25 28.41
CA THR A 64 5.06 -31.41 28.92
C THR A 64 4.59 -30.52 27.79
N SER A 65 3.51 -30.96 27.15
CA SER A 65 2.66 -30.11 26.31
C SER A 65 2.12 -28.99 27.19
N THR A 66 2.74 -27.81 27.13
CA THR A 66 2.15 -26.59 27.69
C THR A 66 1.02 -26.16 26.75
N GLN A 67 -0.17 -26.59 27.12
CA GLN A 67 -1.45 -26.13 26.60
C GLN A 67 -1.44 -24.59 26.58
N ALA A 68 -1.46 -24.01 25.38
CA ALA A 68 -1.74 -22.60 25.19
C ALA A 68 -3.11 -22.28 25.85
N PRO A 69 -3.26 -21.14 26.54
CA PRO A 69 -4.56 -20.72 27.06
C PRO A 69 -5.59 -20.72 25.91
N PRO A 70 -6.83 -21.20 26.13
CA PRO A 70 -7.85 -21.12 25.09
C PRO A 70 -8.11 -19.64 24.77
N GLU A 71 -7.80 -19.23 23.53
CA GLU A 71 -8.29 -17.98 22.95
C GLU A 71 -9.80 -18.05 22.90
N THR A 72 -10.44 -17.66 23.99
CA THR A 72 -11.89 -17.50 24.04
C THR A 72 -12.20 -16.08 23.60
N SER A 73 -12.04 -15.80 22.31
CA SER A 73 -12.70 -14.66 21.69
C SER A 73 -13.95 -15.17 21.02
N THR A 74 -15.00 -15.41 21.80
CA THR A 74 -16.35 -15.54 21.23
C THR A 74 -16.67 -14.20 20.55
N PRO A 75 -16.92 -14.17 19.23
CA PRO A 75 -17.38 -12.95 18.57
C PRO A 75 -18.71 -12.51 19.21
N PRO A 76 -18.97 -11.21 19.40
CA PRO A 76 -20.24 -10.76 19.92
C PRO A 76 -21.35 -10.95 18.87
N ASP A 77 -22.12 -12.03 19.03
CA ASP A 77 -22.97 -12.64 17.97
C ASP A 77 -24.24 -11.86 17.56
N ASP A 78 -24.66 -10.80 18.25
CA ASP A 78 -25.87 -10.02 17.88
C ASP A 78 -25.57 -8.56 17.45
N THR A 79 -24.30 -8.13 17.50
CA THR A 79 -23.94 -6.72 17.24
C THR A 79 -23.54 -6.41 15.79
N CYS A 80 -23.45 -7.44 14.93
CA CYS A 80 -23.00 -7.27 13.55
C CYS A 80 -24.08 -6.76 12.58
N ALA A 81 -25.36 -6.92 12.91
CA ALA A 81 -26.42 -6.67 11.93
C ALA A 81 -26.74 -5.18 11.79
N ASP A 82 -26.82 -4.43 12.90
CA ASP A 82 -27.33 -3.06 12.90
C ASP A 82 -26.39 -2.09 13.63
N LEU A 83 -25.66 -1.30 12.83
CA LEU A 83 -24.78 -0.24 13.31
C LEU A 83 -25.43 1.14 13.06
N PRO A 84 -25.41 2.08 14.02
CA PRO A 84 -25.96 3.43 13.84
C PRO A 84 -25.37 4.20 12.65
N LYS A 85 -24.11 3.92 12.28
CA LYS A 85 -23.42 4.43 11.08
C LYS A 85 -22.80 3.27 10.32
N ASP A 86 -23.65 2.42 9.76
CA ASP A 86 -23.22 1.23 9.03
C ASP A 86 -22.48 1.59 7.73
N PRO A 87 -21.17 1.26 7.61
CA PRO A 87 -20.40 1.50 6.39
C PRO A 87 -21.03 0.89 5.14
N ARG A 88 -21.81 -0.19 5.25
CA ARG A 88 -22.52 -0.82 4.11
C ARG A 88 -23.55 0.10 3.46
N LYS A 89 -24.14 1.01 4.26
CA LYS A 89 -25.15 1.97 3.79
C LYS A 89 -24.51 3.29 3.39
N GLN A 90 -23.48 3.72 4.13
CA GLN A 90 -22.79 4.98 3.86
C GLN A 90 -21.93 4.91 2.59
N TYR A 91 -21.38 3.73 2.29
CA TYR A 91 -20.42 3.50 1.22
C TYR A 91 -20.87 2.34 0.34
N GLU A 92 -22.04 2.45 -0.29
CA GLU A 92 -22.54 1.39 -1.17
C GLU A 92 -21.62 1.19 -2.39
N THR A 93 -21.35 -0.06 -2.77
CA THR A 93 -20.51 -0.39 -3.93
C THR A 93 -21.07 0.25 -5.21
N GLY A 94 -20.19 0.80 -6.04
CA GLY A 94 -20.58 1.45 -7.29
C GLY A 94 -21.10 2.89 -7.13
N THR A 95 -20.97 3.47 -5.93
CA THR A 95 -21.42 4.85 -5.66
C THR A 95 -20.26 5.84 -5.53
N ALA A 96 -20.57 7.12 -5.67
CA ALA A 96 -19.66 8.25 -5.52
C ALA A 96 -20.25 9.24 -4.50
N PRO A 97 -20.28 8.92 -3.19
CA PRO A 97 -21.02 9.70 -2.19
C PRO A 97 -20.41 11.08 -1.93
N GLY A 98 -19.23 11.38 -2.49
CA GLY A 98 -18.65 12.72 -2.51
C GLY A 98 -17.26 12.77 -1.89
N ARG A 99 -17.09 13.65 -0.90
CA ARG A 99 -15.78 14.13 -0.45
C ARG A 99 -15.43 13.61 0.95
N MET A 100 -14.17 13.24 1.17
CA MET A 100 -13.57 13.00 2.49
C MET A 100 -12.52 14.08 2.79
N PRO A 101 -12.66 14.84 3.90
CA PRO A 101 -11.64 15.79 4.33
C PRO A 101 -10.35 15.10 4.79
N ALA A 102 -9.20 15.75 4.59
CA ALA A 102 -7.95 15.31 5.20
C ALA A 102 -8.04 15.38 6.74
N ALA A 103 -7.50 14.37 7.41
CA ALA A 103 -7.58 14.26 8.88
C ALA A 103 -6.70 15.27 9.62
N ASP A 104 -5.75 15.90 8.94
CA ASP A 104 -4.88 16.94 9.49
C ASP A 104 -5.52 18.35 9.50
N GLY A 105 -6.74 18.47 8.98
CA GLY A 105 -7.49 19.73 8.91
C GLY A 105 -7.01 20.69 7.81
N SER A 106 -6.16 20.23 6.89
CA SER A 106 -5.81 20.97 5.68
C SER A 106 -7.01 21.15 4.74
N ASP A 107 -6.84 21.98 3.71
CA ASP A 107 -7.82 22.17 2.64
C ASP A 107 -7.80 21.04 1.59
N TYR A 108 -6.90 20.06 1.74
CA TYR A 108 -6.86 18.87 0.91
C TYR A 108 -8.04 17.94 1.21
N ASN A 109 -8.55 17.33 0.14
CA ASN A 109 -9.68 16.42 0.20
C ASN A 109 -9.47 15.25 -0.75
N PHE A 110 -10.01 14.09 -0.37
CA PHE A 110 -10.16 12.95 -1.26
C PHE A 110 -11.57 12.97 -1.83
N TRP A 111 -11.67 13.00 -3.16
CA TRP A 111 -12.94 12.96 -3.89
C TRP A 111 -13.18 11.54 -4.39
N ILE A 112 -14.28 10.94 -3.96
CA ILE A 112 -14.63 9.55 -4.23
C ILE A 112 -15.33 9.47 -5.59
N ASP A 113 -14.73 8.72 -6.52
CA ASP A 113 -15.28 8.45 -7.85
C ASP A 113 -16.03 7.11 -7.88
N ASN A 114 -15.58 6.12 -7.12
CA ASN A 114 -16.21 4.81 -7.01
C ASN A 114 -15.88 4.14 -5.66
N ILE A 115 -16.67 3.14 -5.29
CA ILE A 115 -16.49 2.36 -4.05
C ILE A 115 -16.58 0.87 -4.36
N GLU A 116 -15.67 0.10 -3.77
CA GLU A 116 -15.79 -1.35 -3.59
C GLU A 116 -15.89 -1.67 -2.10
N ASN A 117 -17.09 -2.01 -1.66
CA ASN A 117 -17.37 -2.28 -0.25
C ASN A 117 -17.35 -3.78 0.04
N HIS A 118 -16.32 -4.19 0.79
CA HIS A 118 -16.16 -5.54 1.34
C HIS A 118 -16.29 -5.53 2.87
N TYR A 119 -16.97 -4.54 3.44
CA TYR A 119 -17.17 -4.41 4.87
C TYR A 119 -18.13 -5.47 5.38
N ASP A 120 -17.61 -6.28 6.30
CA ASP A 120 -18.36 -7.23 7.09
C ASP A 120 -18.02 -6.98 8.58
N PRO A 121 -19.00 -6.55 9.39
CA PRO A 121 -18.78 -6.31 10.82
C PRO A 121 -18.53 -7.60 11.63
N CYS A 122 -18.87 -8.76 11.08
CA CYS A 122 -18.71 -10.06 11.73
C CYS A 122 -17.43 -10.80 11.30
N ALA A 123 -16.79 -10.36 10.21
CA ALA A 123 -15.52 -10.92 9.80
C ALA A 123 -14.37 -10.40 10.69
N PRO A 124 -13.34 -11.23 10.97
CA PRO A 124 -12.13 -10.76 11.64
C PRO A 124 -11.44 -9.63 10.87
N LEU A 125 -11.49 -9.69 9.53
CA LEU A 125 -10.99 -8.67 8.62
C LEU A 125 -12.04 -8.31 7.58
N SER A 126 -12.19 -7.03 7.32
CA SER A 126 -12.97 -6.50 6.22
C SER A 126 -12.42 -5.14 5.78
N TRP A 127 -12.82 -4.66 4.60
CA TRP A 127 -12.25 -3.44 4.02
C TRP A 127 -13.23 -2.73 3.10
N ILE A 128 -12.92 -1.47 2.81
CA ILE A 128 -13.57 -0.69 1.75
C ILE A 128 -12.46 -0.04 0.93
N VAL A 129 -12.55 -0.18 -0.40
CA VAL A 129 -11.71 0.54 -1.35
C VAL A 129 -12.50 1.71 -1.90
N PHE A 130 -11.83 2.86 -1.99
CA PHE A 130 -12.35 4.09 -2.55
C PHE A 130 -11.48 4.45 -3.75
N ASP A 131 -12.01 4.37 -4.96
CA ASP A 131 -11.32 4.91 -6.12
C ASP A 131 -11.58 6.41 -6.15
N GLY A 132 -10.56 7.20 -6.48
CA GLY A 132 -10.76 8.64 -6.49
C GLY A 132 -9.55 9.47 -6.82
N GLN A 133 -9.63 10.70 -6.36
CA GLN A 133 -8.68 11.75 -6.70
C GLN A 133 -8.48 12.72 -5.56
N LEU A 134 -7.25 13.16 -5.37
CA LEU A 134 -6.96 14.29 -4.51
C LEU A 134 -7.48 15.59 -5.12
N GLY A 135 -7.86 16.52 -4.26
CA GLY A 135 -8.37 17.82 -4.63
C GLY A 135 -8.39 18.77 -3.45
N ASP A 136 -9.07 19.89 -3.65
CA ASP A 136 -9.32 20.88 -2.60
C ASP A 136 -10.82 20.89 -2.23
N VAL A 137 -11.23 21.89 -1.47
CA VAL A 137 -12.63 22.10 -1.08
C VAL A 137 -13.57 22.37 -2.28
N ASN A 138 -13.04 22.81 -3.42
CA ASN A 138 -13.80 23.19 -4.61
C ASN A 138 -14.00 22.03 -5.60
N GLY A 139 -13.20 20.98 -5.52
CA GLY A 139 -13.33 19.83 -6.40
C GLY A 139 -12.08 18.95 -6.48
N PRO A 140 -12.16 17.81 -7.21
CA PRO A 140 -10.97 17.02 -7.55
C PRO A 140 -10.02 17.89 -8.39
N ALA A 141 -8.71 17.69 -8.21
CA ALA A 141 -7.71 18.48 -8.94
C ALA A 141 -7.74 18.21 -10.47
N GLY A 142 -8.28 17.06 -10.90
CA GLY A 142 -8.47 16.73 -12.30
C GLY A 142 -7.17 16.50 -13.08
N THR A 143 -6.10 16.10 -12.39
CA THR A 143 -4.80 15.81 -13.00
C THR A 143 -4.47 14.33 -12.90
N ALA A 144 -3.65 13.81 -13.83
CA ALA A 144 -3.18 12.43 -13.73
C ALA A 144 -2.37 12.15 -12.44
N GLY A 145 -1.83 13.20 -11.81
CA GLY A 145 -1.06 13.11 -10.57
C GLY A 145 -1.91 13.03 -9.31
N SER A 146 -3.18 13.47 -9.37
CA SER A 146 -4.11 13.42 -8.25
C SER A 146 -4.84 12.09 -8.13
N ILE A 147 -4.86 11.27 -9.18
CA ILE A 147 -5.51 9.96 -9.17
C ILE A 147 -4.80 9.04 -8.16
N THR A 148 -5.56 8.57 -7.18
CA THR A 148 -5.10 7.72 -6.09
C THR A 148 -6.27 6.92 -5.53
N ASP A 149 -6.00 5.81 -4.86
CA ASP A 149 -7.05 5.02 -4.22
C ASP A 149 -6.93 5.12 -2.70
N GLY A 150 -8.05 5.04 -2.01
CA GLY A 150 -8.16 4.99 -0.56
C GLY A 150 -8.53 3.60 -0.08
N VAL A 151 -8.00 3.19 1.07
CA VAL A 151 -8.40 1.95 1.74
C VAL A 151 -8.73 2.24 3.19
N ALA A 152 -9.87 1.73 3.65
CA ALA A 152 -10.19 1.63 5.06
C ALA A 152 -10.22 0.14 5.46
N PHE A 153 -9.32 -0.26 6.35
CA PHE A 153 -9.33 -1.59 6.94
C PHE A 153 -10.13 -1.62 8.23
N TYR A 154 -10.82 -2.72 8.46
CA TYR A 154 -11.61 -3.00 9.65
C TYR A 154 -11.16 -4.32 10.26
N SER A 155 -11.09 -4.36 11.59
CA SER A 155 -10.94 -5.61 12.33
C SER A 155 -12.10 -5.78 13.29
N TYR A 156 -12.81 -6.90 13.17
CA TYR A 156 -14.02 -7.18 13.96
C TYR A 156 -15.02 -6.01 13.91
N GLY A 157 -15.28 -5.49 12.71
CA GLY A 157 -16.17 -4.34 12.46
C GLY A 157 -15.67 -2.98 12.94
N LYS A 158 -14.48 -2.89 13.54
CA LYS A 158 -13.91 -1.62 14.01
C LYS A 158 -12.90 -1.07 13.01
N PRO A 159 -13.02 0.21 12.61
CA PRO A 159 -12.03 0.85 11.75
C PRO A 159 -10.66 0.83 12.46
N GLN A 160 -9.62 0.50 11.70
CA GLN A 160 -8.24 0.40 12.22
C GLN A 160 -7.60 1.79 12.36
N ILE A 161 -7.88 2.60 11.37
CA ILE A 161 -7.74 4.05 11.32
C ILE A 161 -8.92 4.55 10.47
N ASP A 162 -8.94 5.81 10.08
CA ASP A 162 -9.84 6.26 9.02
C ASP A 162 -9.43 5.66 7.65
N MET A 163 -9.61 6.40 6.55
CA MET A 163 -9.14 5.96 5.24
C MET A 163 -7.68 6.39 5.03
N HIS A 164 -6.87 5.52 4.44
CA HIS A 164 -5.51 5.86 4.01
C HIS A 164 -5.36 5.73 2.50
N ILE A 165 -4.69 6.69 1.86
CA ILE A 165 -4.40 6.61 0.42
C ILE A 165 -3.20 5.71 0.10
N PHE A 166 -3.29 5.04 -1.03
CA PHE A 166 -2.23 4.34 -1.74
C PHE A 166 -2.26 4.78 -3.20
N GLY A 167 -1.16 4.62 -3.92
CA GLY A 167 -1.09 5.03 -5.32
C GLY A 167 -2.23 4.44 -6.17
N ARG A 168 -2.27 3.11 -6.29
CA ARG A 168 -3.41 2.38 -6.84
C ARG A 168 -3.55 1.05 -6.11
N VAL A 169 -4.76 0.71 -5.67
CA VAL A 169 -5.08 -0.59 -5.09
C VAL A 169 -5.28 -1.56 -6.26
N ASP A 170 -4.42 -2.57 -6.36
CA ASP A 170 -4.52 -3.56 -7.44
C ASP A 170 -5.39 -4.75 -7.02
N SER A 171 -5.27 -5.21 -5.77
CA SER A 171 -6.19 -6.21 -5.19
C SER A 171 -6.09 -6.27 -3.67
N ILE A 172 -7.20 -6.63 -3.02
CA ILE A 172 -7.24 -7.06 -1.61
C ILE A 172 -8.00 -8.39 -1.59
N GLN A 173 -7.38 -9.44 -1.03
CA GLN A 173 -7.96 -10.77 -0.98
C GLN A 173 -7.81 -11.38 0.40
N LEU A 174 -8.87 -11.98 0.92
CA LEU A 174 -8.80 -12.80 2.12
C LEU A 174 -8.18 -14.14 1.75
N VAL A 175 -6.98 -14.41 2.25
CA VAL A 175 -6.25 -15.66 2.00
C VAL A 175 -6.45 -16.68 3.12
N GLU A 176 -6.72 -16.20 4.33
CA GLU A 176 -7.13 -16.96 5.51
C GLU A 176 -8.09 -16.11 6.34
N ASP A 177 -8.88 -16.70 7.24
CA ASP A 177 -9.91 -15.98 8.04
C ASP A 177 -9.42 -14.69 8.73
N LYS A 178 -8.12 -14.65 9.07
CA LYS A 178 -7.46 -13.54 9.77
C LYS A 178 -6.33 -12.90 8.98
N VAL A 179 -6.14 -13.25 7.71
CA VAL A 179 -5.04 -12.77 6.86
C VAL A 179 -5.54 -12.30 5.50
N LEU A 180 -5.21 -11.05 5.17
CA LEU A 180 -5.41 -10.45 3.86
C LEU A 180 -4.09 -10.41 3.09
N GLU A 181 -4.12 -10.68 1.80
CA GLU A 181 -3.09 -10.27 0.87
C GLU A 181 -3.53 -8.95 0.21
N PHE A 182 -2.72 -7.91 0.35
CA PHE A 182 -2.95 -6.59 -0.20
C PHE A 182 -1.85 -6.25 -1.21
N THR A 183 -2.27 -5.99 -2.45
CA THR A 183 -1.39 -5.56 -3.54
C THR A 183 -1.74 -4.14 -3.96
N TRP A 184 -0.73 -3.29 -4.06
CA TRP A 184 -0.87 -1.92 -4.54
C TRP A 184 0.30 -1.54 -5.44
N SER A 185 0.08 -0.53 -6.26
CA SER A 185 1.11 0.05 -7.10
C SER A 185 1.35 1.53 -6.78
N GLU A 186 2.59 1.98 -6.97
CA GLU A 186 3.02 3.35 -6.75
C GLU A 186 3.70 3.93 -7.99
N ARG A 187 3.65 5.26 -8.08
CA ARG A 187 4.45 6.02 -9.03
C ARG A 187 5.86 6.17 -8.47
N THR A 188 6.90 6.03 -9.29
CA THR A 188 8.30 6.05 -8.82
C THR A 188 9.05 7.32 -9.21
N ARG A 189 8.93 7.78 -10.47
CA ARG A 189 9.68 8.95 -10.96
C ARG A 189 8.80 10.09 -11.41
N SER A 190 7.83 9.81 -12.27
CA SER A 190 6.94 10.83 -12.81
C SER A 190 5.53 10.30 -13.00
N THR A 191 4.57 11.22 -13.00
CA THR A 191 3.17 10.89 -13.29
C THR A 191 2.98 10.25 -14.67
N ALA A 192 3.77 10.66 -15.66
CA ALA A 192 3.66 10.18 -17.03
C ALA A 192 4.06 8.70 -17.20
N GLU A 193 4.94 8.19 -16.34
CA GLU A 193 5.30 6.76 -16.32
C GLU A 193 4.17 5.89 -15.73
N GLY A 194 3.24 6.49 -15.00
CA GLY A 194 2.16 5.79 -14.32
C GLY A 194 2.64 5.00 -13.09
N PHE A 195 1.86 3.99 -12.72
CA PHE A 195 2.12 3.11 -11.59
C PHE A 195 3.06 1.97 -11.99
N THR A 196 4.35 2.14 -11.69
CA THR A 196 5.42 1.26 -12.19
C THR A 196 6.08 0.41 -11.11
N ALA A 197 5.93 0.76 -9.83
CA ALA A 197 6.32 -0.11 -8.72
C ALA A 197 5.08 -0.82 -8.19
N GLN A 198 5.14 -2.14 -8.07
CA GLN A 198 4.07 -2.95 -7.47
C GLN A 198 4.60 -3.61 -6.21
N TYR A 199 3.74 -3.67 -5.19
CA TYR A 199 4.04 -4.22 -3.89
C TYR A 199 2.92 -5.15 -3.44
N THR A 200 3.28 -6.20 -2.71
CA THR A 200 2.33 -7.12 -2.10
C THR A 200 2.72 -7.36 -0.65
N VAL A 201 1.75 -7.27 0.25
CA VAL A 201 1.94 -7.47 1.68
C VAL A 201 0.84 -8.37 2.24
N ARG A 202 1.17 -9.18 3.25
CA ARG A 202 0.18 -9.87 4.05
C ARG A 202 -0.11 -9.10 5.32
N ILE A 203 -1.38 -8.87 5.59
CA ILE A 203 -1.90 -8.16 6.75
C ILE A 203 -2.69 -9.15 7.61
N GLN A 204 -2.35 -9.23 8.89
CA GLN A 204 -3.01 -10.10 9.84
C GLN A 204 -3.68 -9.31 10.96
N THR A 205 -4.78 -9.83 11.51
CA THR A 205 -5.35 -9.31 12.76
C THR A 205 -4.47 -9.60 13.96
N GLN A 206 -4.40 -8.63 14.88
CA GLN A 206 -3.74 -8.75 16.17
C GLN A 206 -4.65 -8.18 17.27
N SER A 207 -4.26 -8.37 18.54
CA SER A 207 -5.03 -7.81 19.66
C SER A 207 -5.16 -6.29 19.52
N GLY A 208 -6.36 -5.82 19.21
CA GLY A 208 -6.66 -4.40 19.06
C GLY A 208 -6.35 -3.81 17.68
N GLY A 209 -5.91 -4.60 16.68
CA GLY A 209 -5.87 -4.09 15.33
C GLY A 209 -5.32 -4.99 14.22
N ILE A 210 -4.59 -4.40 13.27
CA ILE A 210 -3.94 -5.10 12.15
C ILE A 210 -2.44 -4.87 12.12
N ALA A 211 -1.69 -5.80 11.53
CA ALA A 211 -0.27 -5.66 11.27
C ALA A 211 0.11 -6.30 9.93
N ALA A 212 0.98 -5.63 9.18
CA ALA A 212 1.68 -6.25 8.06
C ALA A 212 2.77 -7.22 8.59
N THR A 213 2.74 -8.47 8.12
CA THR A 213 3.57 -9.57 8.64
C THR A 213 4.55 -10.16 7.63
N GLU A 214 4.21 -10.19 6.34
CA GLU A 214 5.02 -10.78 5.27
C GLU A 214 4.98 -9.94 3.98
N GLY A 215 5.99 -10.09 3.11
CA GLY A 215 6.09 -9.36 1.85
C GLY A 215 6.69 -7.96 2.02
N ASN A 216 6.12 -6.97 1.33
CA ASN A 216 6.56 -5.57 1.32
C ASN A 216 6.14 -4.79 2.57
N VAL A 217 6.52 -5.28 3.75
CA VAL A 217 6.13 -4.73 5.06
C VAL A 217 6.64 -3.31 5.26
N ALA A 218 7.89 -3.03 4.85
CA ALA A 218 8.49 -1.71 5.02
C ALA A 218 7.80 -0.65 4.16
N GLU A 219 7.49 -0.98 2.91
CA GLU A 219 6.80 -0.10 1.98
C GLU A 219 5.35 0.13 2.39
N PHE A 220 4.68 -0.90 2.92
CA PHE A 220 3.36 -0.75 3.50
C PHE A 220 3.38 0.29 4.64
N TYR A 221 4.26 0.14 5.63
CA TYR A 221 4.31 1.07 6.75
C TYR A 221 4.84 2.45 6.40
N GLN A 222 5.67 2.57 5.35
CA GLN A 222 6.05 3.89 4.81
C GLN A 222 4.81 4.66 4.35
N ARG A 223 3.84 3.98 3.73
CA ARG A 223 2.58 4.59 3.32
C ARG A 223 1.62 4.71 4.48
N TRP A 224 1.26 3.61 5.12
CA TRP A 224 0.25 3.54 6.18
C TRP A 224 0.50 4.45 7.39
N SER A 225 1.76 4.84 7.63
CA SER A 225 2.12 5.73 8.74
C SER A 225 2.27 7.20 8.32
N ASP A 226 2.16 7.52 7.03
CA ASP A 226 2.31 8.87 6.50
C ASP A 226 1.06 9.70 6.78
N ARG A 227 1.18 10.66 7.70
CA ARG A 227 0.06 11.51 8.13
C ARG A 227 -0.64 12.26 7.01
N SER A 228 0.04 12.54 5.90
CA SER A 228 -0.57 13.22 4.75
C SER A 228 -1.55 12.33 3.97
N GLY A 229 -1.53 11.02 4.21
CA GLY A 229 -2.39 10.06 3.54
C GLY A 229 -3.71 9.76 4.24
N PHE A 230 -3.99 10.36 5.40
CA PHE A 230 -5.17 10.09 6.21
C PHE A 230 -6.35 11.00 5.83
N TYR A 231 -7.49 10.40 5.52
CA TYR A 231 -8.74 11.12 5.24
C TYR A 231 -9.87 10.58 6.10
N MET A 232 -10.67 11.49 6.63
CA MET A 232 -11.74 11.17 7.57
C MET A 232 -12.83 10.38 6.87
N LEU A 233 -13.13 9.19 7.37
CA LEU A 233 -14.40 8.56 7.07
C LEU A 233 -15.50 9.52 7.52
N GLY A 234 -16.57 9.67 6.73
CA GLY A 234 -17.67 10.63 6.93
C GLY A 234 -18.56 10.32 8.14
N THR A 235 -17.95 9.79 9.20
CA THR A 235 -18.55 9.25 10.41
C THR A 235 -18.48 10.22 11.59
N TYR A 236 -17.93 11.42 11.40
CA TYR A 236 -17.83 12.42 12.46
C TYR A 236 -18.95 13.46 12.32
N ASP A 237 -19.92 13.40 13.23
CA ASP A 237 -20.91 14.47 13.44
C ASP A 237 -20.30 15.58 14.29
#